data_AF-A0A2T2WZG8-F1
#
_entry.id   AF-A0A2T2WZG8-F1
#
_cell.length_a   1.000
_cell.length_b   1.000
_cell.length_c   1.000
_cell.angle_alpha   90.00
_cell.angle_beta   90.00
_cell.angle_gamma   90.00
#
_symmetry.space_group_name_H-M   'P 1'
#
loop_
_entity.id
_entity.type
_entity.pdbx_description
1 polymer ?
#
loop_
_entity_poly.entity_id
_entity_poly.type
_entity_poly.pdbx_seq_one_letter_code
_entity_poly.pdbx_strand_id
1 'polypeptide(L)'
;MITANEVLMAVIDDPTESGLGDFLSSHHASHAITWLPDSLGLDHLDVIGTALIITEDGLLCIPYTLVDPDSGWEQLDLSAAFLLPEPRGFREAAQRYTQAEHELTQLLRHGL
;
A
#
# COMPACT_ATOMS: atom_id res chain seq x y z
N MET A 1 6.40 7.46 15.64
CA MET A 1 6.07 6.49 14.57
C MET A 1 4.65 6.88 14.14
N ILE A 2 4.15 6.53 12.95
CA ILE A 2 2.90 7.16 12.44
C ILE A 2 1.70 6.33 12.88
N THR A 3 0.64 6.95 13.37
CA THR A 3 -0.64 6.29 13.71
C THR A 3 -1.50 6.06 12.46
N ALA A 4 -2.43 5.11 12.52
CA ALA A 4 -3.33 4.84 11.40
C ALA A 4 -4.24 6.05 11.09
N ASN A 5 -4.69 6.75 12.13
CA ASN A 5 -5.52 7.94 11.96
C ASN A 5 -4.76 9.11 11.32
N GLU A 6 -3.48 9.31 11.65
CA GLU A 6 -2.65 10.33 10.99
C GLU A 6 -2.50 10.05 9.49
N VAL A 7 -2.29 8.77 9.10
CA VAL A 7 -2.25 8.38 7.69
C VAL A 7 -3.56 8.74 7.00
N LEU A 8 -4.70 8.26 7.52
CA LEU A 8 -6.02 8.47 6.89
C LEU A 8 -6.38 9.95 6.76
N MET A 9 -6.09 10.75 7.80
CA MET A 9 -6.37 12.18 7.77
C MET A 9 -5.47 12.94 6.79
N ALA A 10 -4.22 12.49 6.60
CA ALA A 10 -3.30 13.14 5.68
C ALA A 10 -3.65 12.92 4.21
N VAL A 11 -4.26 11.78 3.87
CA VAL A 11 -4.61 11.42 2.49
C VAL A 11 -6.07 11.66 2.16
N ILE A 12 -6.85 12.28 3.06
CA ILE A 12 -8.30 12.47 2.84
C ILE A 12 -8.59 13.42 1.66
N ASP A 13 -7.74 14.45 1.50
CA ASP A 13 -7.88 15.45 0.44
C ASP A 13 -7.18 15.02 -0.87
N ASP A 14 -6.26 14.05 -0.77
CA ASP A 14 -5.53 13.45 -1.90
C ASP A 14 -5.36 11.92 -1.68
N PRO A 15 -6.44 11.13 -1.88
CA PRO A 15 -6.45 9.70 -1.62
C PRO A 15 -5.82 8.92 -2.80
N THR A 16 -4.60 9.32 -3.19
CA THR A 16 -3.85 8.72 -4.30
C THR A 16 -2.58 8.05 -3.80
N GLU A 17 -1.99 7.18 -4.63
CA GLU A 17 -0.64 6.63 -4.40
C GLU A 17 0.38 7.74 -4.13
N SER A 18 0.36 8.80 -4.94
CA SER A 18 1.26 9.95 -4.81
C SER A 18 1.04 10.68 -3.50
N GLY A 19 -0.20 11.00 -3.15
CA GLY A 19 -0.53 11.69 -1.89
C GLY A 19 -0.07 10.91 -0.65
N LEU A 20 -0.29 9.59 -0.64
CA LEU A 20 0.21 8.71 0.41
C LEU A 20 1.75 8.63 0.41
N GLY A 21 2.37 8.52 -0.76
CA GLY A 21 3.82 8.50 -0.93
C GLY A 21 4.50 9.77 -0.43
N ASP A 22 3.95 10.94 -0.73
CA ASP A 22 4.43 12.25 -0.29
C ASP A 22 4.31 12.39 1.24
N PHE A 23 3.17 12.01 1.80
CA PHE A 23 2.97 12.00 3.24
C PHE A 23 3.98 11.10 3.96
N LEU A 24 4.13 9.85 3.54
CA LEU A 24 5.09 8.91 4.15
C LEU A 24 6.53 9.38 4.00
N SER A 25 6.88 9.98 2.86
CA SER A 25 8.22 10.50 2.60
C SER A 25 8.57 11.69 3.50
N SER A 26 7.62 12.61 3.72
CA SER A 26 7.81 13.75 4.64
C SER A 26 8.03 13.31 6.09
N HIS A 27 7.62 12.09 6.45
CA HIS A 27 7.81 11.49 7.78
C HIS A 27 8.93 10.44 7.83
N HIS A 28 9.76 10.34 6.78
CA HIS A 28 10.82 9.32 6.64
C HIS A 28 10.31 7.86 6.80
N ALA A 29 9.06 7.62 6.42
CA ALA A 29 8.34 6.36 6.61
C ALA A 29 7.97 5.67 5.29
N SER A 30 8.63 6.00 4.17
CA SER A 30 8.37 5.36 2.87
C SER A 30 8.61 3.84 2.88
N HIS A 31 9.36 3.32 3.87
CA HIS A 31 9.58 1.89 4.08
C HIS A 31 8.44 1.19 4.84
N ALA A 32 7.47 1.95 5.35
CA ALA A 32 6.35 1.43 6.12
C ALA A 32 5.20 0.94 5.23
N ILE A 33 5.23 1.22 3.93
CA ILE A 33 4.21 0.80 2.98
C ILE A 33 4.66 -0.38 2.13
N THR A 34 3.73 -1.28 1.84
CA THR A 34 3.86 -2.36 0.87
C THR A 34 2.59 -2.41 0.05
N TRP A 35 2.73 -2.31 -1.28
CA TRP A 35 1.62 -2.47 -2.21
C TRP A 35 1.44 -3.96 -2.49
N LEU A 36 0.27 -4.49 -2.15
CA LEU A 36 -0.07 -5.89 -2.39
C LEU A 36 -1.10 -5.96 -3.53
N PRO A 37 -0.72 -6.37 -4.75
CA PRO A 37 -1.68 -6.54 -5.83
C PRO A 37 -2.65 -7.68 -5.50
N ASP A 38 -3.92 -7.53 -5.89
CA ASP A 38 -4.90 -8.61 -5.78
C ASP A 38 -4.53 -9.70 -6.78
N SER A 39 -3.83 -10.71 -6.26
CA SER A 39 -3.38 -11.88 -7.02
C SER A 39 -4.44 -12.99 -7.03
N LEU A 40 -5.57 -12.78 -6.36
CA LEU A 40 -6.63 -13.80 -6.20
C LEU A 40 -7.85 -13.54 -7.09
N GLY A 41 -7.88 -12.44 -7.85
CA GLY A 41 -8.96 -12.16 -8.80
C GLY A 41 -10.31 -12.11 -8.11
N LEU A 42 -10.41 -11.37 -7.00
CA LEU A 42 -11.69 -11.15 -6.36
C LEU A 42 -12.46 -10.13 -7.21
N ASP A 43 -13.14 -10.63 -8.24
CA ASP A 43 -13.93 -9.96 -9.30
C ASP A 43 -15.10 -9.08 -8.79
N HIS A 44 -15.03 -8.50 -7.60
CA HIS A 44 -16.21 -7.94 -6.94
C HIS A 44 -16.24 -6.44 -6.75
N LEU A 45 -15.13 -5.73 -6.88
CA LEU A 45 -15.07 -4.27 -6.90
C LEU A 45 -13.84 -3.94 -7.78
N ASP A 46 -13.76 -2.78 -8.43
CA ASP A 46 -12.61 -2.35 -9.28
C ASP A 46 -11.24 -2.24 -8.52
N VAL A 47 -11.14 -2.87 -7.35
CA VAL A 47 -9.98 -3.03 -6.49
C VAL A 47 -8.97 -3.93 -7.18
N ILE A 48 -7.76 -3.41 -7.36
CA ILE A 48 -6.65 -4.11 -7.97
C ILE A 48 -5.57 -4.50 -6.95
N GLY A 49 -5.72 -4.08 -5.70
CA GLY A 49 -4.79 -4.40 -4.63
C GLY A 49 -5.14 -3.74 -3.30
N THR A 50 -4.21 -3.85 -2.35
CA THR A 50 -4.30 -3.23 -1.03
C THR A 50 -2.94 -2.62 -0.64
N ALA A 51 -2.96 -1.35 -0.24
CA ALA A 51 -1.83 -0.68 0.39
C ALA A 51 -1.75 -1.12 1.85
N LEU A 52 -0.64 -1.72 2.23
CA LEU A 52 -0.37 -2.23 3.57
C LEU A 52 0.60 -1.29 4.26
N ILE A 53 0.15 -0.53 5.24
CA ILE A 53 0.94 0.49 5.95
C ILE A 53 1.16 0.06 7.40
N ILE A 54 2.42 -0.05 7.81
CA ILE A 54 2.79 -0.35 9.18
C ILE A 54 2.72 0.93 10.01
N THR A 55 1.86 0.93 11.02
CA THR A 55 1.57 2.07 11.90
C THR A 55 1.86 1.71 13.35
N GLU A 56 1.81 2.70 14.25
CA GLU A 56 1.87 2.46 15.69
C GLU A 56 0.70 1.59 16.19
N ASP A 57 -0.46 1.69 15.55
CA ASP A 57 -1.69 1.01 15.96
C ASP A 57 -1.82 -0.40 15.36
N GLY A 58 -0.93 -0.77 14.44
CA GLY A 58 -0.94 -2.05 13.74
C GLY A 58 -0.75 -1.91 12.23
N LEU A 59 -1.34 -2.84 11.49
CA LEU A 59 -1.30 -2.86 10.03
C LEU A 59 -2.57 -2.21 9.47
N LEU A 60 -2.42 -1.01 8.91
CA LEU A 60 -3.48 -0.33 8.18
C LEU A 60 -3.54 -0.88 6.75
N CYS A 61 -4.69 -1.38 6.36
CA CYS A 61 -4.96 -1.91 5.03
C CYS A 61 -5.91 -0.95 4.32
N ILE A 62 -5.49 -0.43 3.16
CA ILE A 62 -6.31 0.46 2.34
C ILE A 62 -6.45 -0.16 0.95
N PRO A 63 -7.63 -0.67 0.57
CA PRO A 63 -7.87 -1.13 -0.79
C PRO A 63 -7.64 -0.01 -1.79
N TYR A 64 -7.18 -0.35 -3.00
CA TYR A 64 -7.02 0.64 -4.06
C TYR A 64 -7.46 0.11 -5.42
N THR A 65 -7.91 1.03 -6.26
CA THR A 65 -8.44 0.78 -7.60
C THR A 65 -7.58 1.51 -8.63
N LEU A 66 -7.56 1.04 -9.88
CA LEU A 66 -6.93 1.80 -10.97
C LEU A 66 -7.79 3.01 -11.33
N VAL A 67 -7.16 4.17 -11.45
CA VAL A 67 -7.79 5.37 -12.00
C VAL A 67 -6.97 5.94 -13.16
N ASP A 68 -7.58 6.85 -13.91
CA ASP A 68 -6.99 7.44 -15.12
C ASP A 68 -5.65 8.14 -14.78
N PRO A 69 -4.57 7.95 -15.57
CA PRO A 69 -3.23 8.49 -15.31
C PRO A 69 -3.15 10.00 -15.01
N ASP A 70 -4.13 10.79 -15.43
CA ASP A 70 -4.21 12.23 -15.10
C ASP A 70 -4.55 12.51 -13.62
N SER A 71 -4.98 11.50 -12.85
CA SER A 71 -5.42 11.61 -11.44
C SER A 71 -4.53 10.86 -10.43
N GLY A 72 -3.38 10.33 -10.88
CA GLY A 72 -2.61 9.31 -10.14
C GLY A 72 -2.93 7.91 -10.68
N TRP A 73 -2.01 6.96 -10.58
CA TRP A 73 -2.23 5.62 -11.15
C TRP A 73 -3.27 4.81 -10.36
N GLU A 74 -3.45 5.14 -9.07
CA GLU A 74 -4.24 4.35 -8.13
C GLU A 74 -4.99 5.26 -7.14
N GLN A 75 -6.29 4.98 -6.93
CA GLN A 75 -7.16 5.66 -5.97
C GLN A 75 -7.38 4.76 -4.76
N LEU A 76 -7.06 5.28 -3.58
CA LEU A 76 -7.27 4.65 -2.28
C LEU A 76 -8.75 4.71 -1.88
N ASP A 77 -9.33 3.58 -1.53
CA ASP A 77 -10.66 3.49 -0.92
C ASP A 77 -10.55 3.61 0.61
N LEU A 78 -10.54 4.84 1.09
CA LEU A 78 -10.47 5.13 2.52
C LEU A 78 -11.71 4.64 3.29
N SER A 79 -12.84 4.44 2.61
CA SER A 79 -14.08 3.96 3.24
C SER A 79 -14.05 2.46 3.52
N ALA A 80 -13.29 1.72 2.71
CA ALA A 80 -13.00 0.31 2.89
C ALA A 80 -11.71 0.04 3.68
N ALA A 81 -11.04 1.08 4.18
CA ALA A 81 -9.84 0.93 5.00
C ALA A 81 -10.15 0.22 6.33
N PHE A 82 -9.25 -0.67 6.73
CA PHE A 82 -9.38 -1.40 8.00
C PHE A 82 -8.03 -1.60 8.68
N LEU A 83 -8.05 -1.64 10.01
CA LEU A 83 -6.87 -1.82 10.83
C LEU A 83 -6.84 -3.24 11.39
N LEU A 84 -5.72 -3.93 11.18
CA LEU A 84 -5.43 -5.19 11.82
C LEU A 84 -4.39 -4.99 12.92
N PRO A 85 -4.48 -5.72 14.05
CA PRO A 85 -3.35 -5.81 14.98
C PRO A 85 -2.13 -6.32 14.22
N GLU A 86 -0.93 -5.73 14.42
CA GLU A 86 0.28 -6.18 13.70
C GLU A 86 0.52 -7.68 13.98
N PRO A 87 0.34 -8.56 12.98
CA PRO A 87 0.59 -9.98 13.18
C PRO A 87 2.09 -10.18 13.39
N ARG A 88 2.48 -11.04 14.34
CA ARG A 88 3.90 -11.35 14.57
C ARG A 88 4.55 -11.81 13.26
N GLY A 89 5.66 -11.17 12.88
CA GLY A 89 6.42 -11.51 11.68
C GLY A 89 5.86 -10.93 10.38
N PHE A 90 4.75 -10.17 10.42
CA PHE A 90 4.18 -9.55 9.21
C PHE A 90 5.18 -8.60 8.54
N ARG A 91 5.87 -7.74 9.32
CA ARG A 91 6.89 -6.83 8.81
C ARG A 91 7.98 -7.56 8.01
N GLU A 92 8.46 -8.69 8.53
CA GLU A 92 9.50 -9.50 7.89
C GLU A 92 8.95 -10.20 6.64
N ALA A 93 7.69 -10.66 6.67
CA ALA A 93 7.03 -11.28 5.52
C ALA A 93 6.75 -10.28 4.40
N ALA A 94 6.27 -9.08 4.72
CA ALA A 94 6.02 -8.00 3.75
C ALA A 94 7.33 -7.55 3.08
N GLN A 95 8.39 -7.33 3.86
CA GLN A 95 9.71 -7.00 3.32
C GLN A 95 10.25 -8.09 2.38
N ARG A 96 10.09 -9.37 2.76
CA ARG A 96 10.47 -10.50 1.90
C ARG A 96 9.64 -10.57 0.62
N TYR A 97 8.35 -10.28 0.69
CA TYR A 97 7.48 -10.24 -0.47
C TYR A 97 7.90 -9.14 -1.45
N THR A 98 8.07 -7.90 -0.97
CA THR A 98 8.53 -6.78 -1.80
C THR A 98 9.91 -7.05 -2.41
N GLN A 99 10.83 -7.64 -1.65
CA GLN A 99 12.13 -8.03 -2.17
C GLN A 99 12.02 -9.08 -3.28
N ALA A 100 11.21 -10.12 -3.06
CA ALA A 100 11.01 -11.18 -4.04
C ALA A 100 10.34 -10.65 -5.33
N GLU A 101 9.38 -9.75 -5.21
CA GLU A 101 8.73 -9.08 -6.35
C GLU A 101 9.72 -8.20 -7.13
N HIS A 102 10.57 -7.45 -6.43
CA HIS A 102 11.62 -6.66 -7.06
C HIS A 102 12.60 -7.56 -7.82
N GLU A 103 13.07 -8.65 -7.21
CA GLU A 103 13.97 -9.64 -7.84
C GLU A 103 13.32 -10.28 -9.08
N LEU A 104 12.05 -10.68 -9.00
CA LEU A 104 11.28 -11.19 -10.14
C LEU A 104 11.16 -10.17 -11.27
N THR A 105 10.85 -8.91 -10.94
CA THR A 105 10.74 -7.83 -11.91
C THR A 105 12.08 -7.58 -12.61
N GLN A 106 13.19 -7.61 -11.87
CA GLN A 106 14.53 -7.48 -12.44
C GLN A 106 14.87 -8.65 -13.37
N LEU A 107 14.57 -9.89 -12.96
CA LEU A 107 14.78 -11.08 -13.80
C LEU A 107 13.95 -11.01 -15.10
N LEU A 108 12.69 -10.61 -15.02
CA LEU A 108 11.82 -10.43 -16.18
C LEU A 108 12.29 -9.30 -17.12
N ARG A 109 12.86 -8.22 -16.56
CA ARG A 109 13.43 -7.10 -17.34
C ARG A 109 14.77 -7.43 -18.00
N HIS A 110 15.58 -8.28 -17.36
CA HIS A 110 16.91 -8.66 -17.85
C HIS A 110 16.92 -9.95 -18.68
N GLY A 111 15.76 -10.59 -18.86
CA GLY A 111 15.57 -11.74 -19.72
C GLY A 111 16.01 -13.06 -19.08
N LEU A 112 15.19 -14.09 -19.27
CA LEU A 112 15.64 -15.48 -19.23
C LEU A 112 16.56 -15.77 -20.41
#